data_AF-A0A959V851-F1
#
_entry.id   AF-A0A959V851-F1
#
_cell.length_a   1.000
_cell.length_b   1.000
_cell.length_c   1.000
_cell.angle_alpha   90.00
_cell.angle_beta   90.00
_cell.angle_gamma   90.00
#
_symmetry.space_group_name_H-M   'P 1'
#
loop_
_entity.id
_entity.type
_entity.pdbx_description
1 polymer ?
#
loop_
_entity_poly.entity_id
_entity_poly.type
_entity_poly.pdbx_seq_one_letter_code
_entity_poly.pdbx_strand_id
1 'polypeptide(L)' 'GRPITGEALVIRPSDARMDQRFTLSADTSGVAELDLTGAMKGHYQLVLDWEQGGTPYHSEHTFYLR' A
#
# COMPACT_ATOMS: atom_id res chain seq x y z
N GLY A 1 -14.15 -10.49 -10.16
CA GLY A 1 -13.00 -10.91 -9.34
C GLY A 1 -13.46 -11.39 -7.97
N ARG A 2 -12.57 -11.93 -7.15
CA ARG A 2 -12.82 -12.12 -5.70
C ARG A 2 -12.40 -10.84 -4.95
N PRO A 3 -13.04 -10.50 -3.82
CA PRO A 3 -12.65 -9.34 -3.03
C PRO A 3 -11.20 -9.46 -2.56
N ILE A 4 -10.55 -8.31 -2.39
CA ILE A 4 -9.19 -8.20 -1.90
C ILE A 4 -9.24 -7.55 -0.52
N THR A 5 -8.54 -8.16 0.44
CA THR A 5 -8.38 -7.63 1.80
C THR A 5 -6.93 -7.70 2.22
N GLY A 6 -6.42 -6.71 2.94
CA GLY A 6 -5.01 -6.73 3.35
C GLY A 6 -4.55 -5.43 3.99
N GLU A 7 -3.23 -5.25 4.02
CA GLU A 7 -2.57 -4.05 4.49
C GLU A 7 -1.56 -3.55 3.46
N ALA A 8 -1.45 -2.23 3.35
CA ALA A 8 -0.38 -1.55 2.64
C ALA A 8 0.42 -0.70 3.63
N LEU A 9 1.75 -0.79 3.58
CA LEU A 9 2.67 0.03 4.34
C LEU A 9 3.52 0.86 3.37
N VAL A 10 3.35 2.17 3.43
CA VAL A 10 4.16 3.13 2.70
C VAL A 10 5.25 3.64 3.63
N ILE A 11 6.49 3.25 3.39
CA ILE A 11 7.66 3.55 4.19
C ILE A 11 8.43 4.69 3.57
N ARG A 12 8.83 5.67 4.38
CA ARG A 12 9.76 6.74 4.00
C ARG A 12 11.16 6.42 4.52
N PRO A 13 12.11 6.00 3.66
CA PRO A 13 13.44 5.57 4.11
C PRO A 13 14.22 6.63 4.89
N SER A 14 13.95 7.92 4.63
CA SER A 14 14.61 9.03 5.29
C SER A 14 13.98 9.44 6.63
N ASP A 15 12.73 9.03 6.92
CA ASP A 15 12.02 9.39 8.14
C ASP A 15 10.85 8.44 8.44
N ALA A 16 11.09 7.42 9.26
CA ALA A 16 10.09 6.42 9.63
C ALA A 16 8.84 7.00 10.33
N ARG A 17 8.90 8.24 10.85
CA ARG A 17 7.72 8.91 11.43
C ARG A 17 6.67 9.29 10.38
N MET A 18 7.06 9.24 9.10
CA MET A 18 6.17 9.49 7.96
C MET A 18 5.67 8.22 7.30
N ASP A 19 5.93 7.06 7.90
CA ASP A 19 5.38 5.80 7.43
C ASP A 19 3.85 5.82 7.60
N GLN A 20 3.15 5.36 6.57
CA GLN A 20 1.68 5.35 6.53
C GLN A 20 1.19 3.93 6.30
N ARG A 21 0.19 3.52 7.09
CA ARG A 21 -0.44 2.21 6.97
C ARG A 21 -1.88 2.37 6.50
N PHE A 22 -2.29 1.52 5.58
CA PHE A 22 -3.62 1.51 5.00
C PHE A 22 -4.20 0.11 5.07
N THR A 23 -5.47 0.02 5.43
CA THR A 23 -6.25 -1.21 5.28
C THR A 23 -6.76 -1.28 3.85
N LEU A 24 -6.46 -2.38 3.16
CA LEU A 24 -6.97 -2.66 1.82
C LEU A 24 -8.31 -3.36 1.95
N SER A 25 -9.33 -2.77 1.33
CA SER A 25 -10.61 -3.43 1.07
C SER A 25 -11.05 -3.00 -0.33
N ALA A 26 -10.86 -3.89 -1.30
CA ALA A 26 -11.33 -3.67 -2.66
C ALA A 26 -12.38 -4.73 -3.00
N ASP A 27 -13.44 -4.28 -3.65
CA ASP A 27 -14.47 -5.14 -4.19
C ASP A 27 -13.96 -5.91 -5.41
N THR A 28 -14.86 -6.33 -6.30
CA THR A 28 -14.48 -7.13 -7.48
C THR A 28 -13.67 -6.36 -8.53
N SER A 29 -13.50 -5.04 -8.41
CA SER A 29 -12.68 -4.20 -9.28
C SER A 29 -11.18 -4.50 -9.17
N GLY A 30 -10.74 -4.96 -8.00
CA GLY A 30 -9.32 -5.19 -7.71
C GLY A 30 -8.49 -3.91 -7.63
N VAL A 31 -9.13 -2.74 -7.52
CA VAL A 31 -8.46 -1.44 -7.39
C VAL A 31 -8.64 -0.93 -5.96
N ALA A 32 -7.54 -0.55 -5.32
CA ALA A 32 -7.53 0.17 -4.05
C ALA A 32 -6.74 1.46 -4.22
N GLU A 33 -7.27 2.57 -3.74
CA GLU A 33 -6.61 3.88 -3.77
C GLU A 33 -6.03 4.20 -2.38
N LEU A 34 -4.78 4.66 -2.36
CA LEU A 34 -4.09 5.09 -1.14
C LEU A 34 -4.00 6.61 -1.15
N ASP A 35 -4.59 7.27 -0.15
CA ASP A 35 -4.48 8.72 0.00
C ASP A 35 -3.15 9.07 0.68
N LEU A 36 -2.24 9.65 -0.09
CA LEU A 36 -0.94 10.13 0.38
C LEU A 36 -0.93 11.66 0.62
N THR A 37 -2.10 12.27 0.80
CA THR A 37 -2.19 13.71 1.09
C THR A 37 -1.35 14.08 2.32
N GLY A 38 -0.49 15.09 2.17
CA GLY A 38 0.43 15.53 3.22
C GLY A 38 1.76 14.76 3.26
N ALA A 39 1.94 13.71 2.45
CA ALA A 39 3.23 13.07 2.30
C ALA A 39 4.24 14.03 1.65
N MET A 40 5.48 14.02 2.15
CA MET A 40 6.55 14.84 1.59
C MET A 40 7.05 14.25 0.27
N LYS A 41 7.54 15.10 -0.63
CA LYS A 41 8.23 14.66 -1.84
C LYS A 41 9.45 13.80 -1.48
N GLY A 42 9.74 12.79 -2.30
CA GLY A 42 10.90 11.92 -2.09
C GLY A 42 10.65 10.46 -2.46
N HIS A 43 11.62 9.61 -2.09
CA HIS A 43 11.55 8.17 -2.29
C HIS A 43 10.72 7.51 -1.19
N TYR A 44 9.95 6.50 -1.60
CA TYR A 44 9.15 5.66 -0.73
C TYR A 44 9.26 4.20 -1.15
N GLN A 45 9.00 3.31 -0.20
CA GLN A 45 8.79 1.89 -0.43
C GLN A 45 7.35 1.56 -0.05
N LEU A 46 6.66 0.83 -0.91
CA LEU A 46 5.33 0.27 -0.66
C LEU A 46 5.50 -1.22 -0.41
N VAL A 47 5.09 -1.68 0.76
CA VAL A 47 4.96 -3.10 1.10
C VAL A 47 3.47 -3.42 1.13
N LEU A 48 3.08 -4.50 0.47
CA LEU A 48 1.69 -4.95 0.37
C LEU A 48 1.61 -6.40 0.85
N ASP A 49 0.72 -6.64 1.80
CA ASP A 49 0.32 -7.96 2.26
C ASP A 49 -1.19 -8.08 2.08
N TRP A 50 -1.65 -8.92 1.14
CA TRP A 50 -3.07 -9.03 0.84
C TRP A 50 -3.51 -10.45 0.54
N GLU A 51 -4.81 -10.68 0.68
CA GLU A 51 -5.46 -11.94 0.35
C GLU A 51 -6.50 -11.70 -0.74
N GLN A 52 -6.56 -12.61 -1.70
CA GLN A 52 -7.66 -12.68 -2.65
C GLN A 52 -8.29 -14.07 -2.61
N GLY A 53 -9.45 -14.17 -1.97
CA GLY A 53 -10.23 -15.40 -1.90
C GLY A 53 -9.47 -16.60 -1.33
N GLY A 54 -8.85 -16.42 -0.15
CA GLY A 54 -8.12 -17.46 0.56
C GLY A 54 -6.66 -17.65 0.12
N THR A 55 -6.19 -16.92 -0.89
CA THR A 55 -4.78 -16.98 -1.31
C THR A 55 -4.05 -15.71 -0.85
N PRO A 56 -3.02 -15.83 0.01
CA PRO A 56 -2.21 -14.69 0.42
C PRO A 56 -1.15 -14.34 -0.64
N TYR A 57 -0.83 -13.07 -0.71
CA TYR A 57 0.13 -12.46 -1.61
C TYR A 57 0.96 -11.43 -0.86
N HIS A 58 2.21 -11.29 -1.30
CA HIS A 58 3.15 -10.30 -0.79
C HIS A 58 3.86 -9.62 -1.96
N SER A 59 4.01 -8.31 -1.90
CA SER A 59 4.80 -7.57 -2.89
C SER A 59 5.42 -6.31 -2.32
N GLU A 60 6.55 -5.92 -2.90
CA GLU A 60 7.25 -4.70 -2.55
C GLU A 60 7.55 -3.88 -3.80
N HIS A 61 7.36 -2.56 -3.69
CA HIS A 61 7.59 -1.61 -4.77
C HIS A 61 8.32 -0.38 -4.24
N THR A 62 9.19 0.22 -5.04
CA THR A 62 9.76 1.53 -4.73
C THR A 62 9.23 2.56 -5.70
N PHE A 63 8.95 3.77 -5.20
CA PHE A 63 8.43 4.85 -6.02
C PHE A 63 8.93 6.21 -5.53
N TYR A 64 8.76 7.24 -6.35
CA TYR A 64 9.10 8.61 -6.02
C TYR A 64 7.86 9.49 -6.07
N LEU A 65 7.56 10.19 -4.98
CA LEU A 65 6.47 11.15 -4.89
C LEU A 65 6.99 12.54 -5.27
N ARG A 66 6.36 13.18 -6.26
CA ARG A 66 6.80 14.45 -6.88
C ARG A 66 6.15 15.69 -6.30
#